data_AF-A0A6L9XYJ3-F1
#
_entry.id   AF-A0A6L9XYJ3-F1
#
_cell.length_a   1.000
_cell.length_b   1.000
_cell.length_c   1.000
_cell.angle_alpha   90.00
_cell.angle_beta   90.00
_cell.angle_gamma   90.00
#
_symmetry.space_group_name_H-M   'P 1'
#
loop_
_entity.id
_entity.type
_entity.pdbx_description
1 polymer ?
#
loop_
_entity_poly.entity_id
_entity_poly.type
_entity_poly.pdbx_seq_one_letter_code
_entity_poly.pdbx_strand_id
1 'polypeptide(L)' 'MERGESWVVEHGGHHYFTSAEMSQAFLNQADRAIASGEPTLVVLRHTKGVELLLITDASSFRVVSREAHARADRP' A
#
# COMPACT_ATOMS: atom_id res chain seq x y z
N MET A 1 20.36 -10.89 -0.21
CA MET A 1 20.24 -9.45 0.04
C MET A 1 19.01 -8.98 -0.71
N GLU A 2 17.86 -8.85 -0.04
CA GLU A 2 16.65 -8.34 -0.69
C GLU A 2 16.90 -6.90 -1.15
N ARG A 3 16.76 -6.67 -2.45
CA ARG A 3 16.88 -5.34 -3.06
C ARG A 3 15.75 -4.49 -2.51
N GLY A 4 16.13 -3.55 -1.65
CA GLY A 4 15.26 -2.81 -0.75
C GLY A 4 14.06 -2.14 -1.44
N GLU A 5 12.93 -2.25 -0.76
CA GLU A 5 11.92 -1.18 -0.57
C GLU A 5 11.84 -0.15 -1.69
N SER A 6 11.23 -0.58 -2.79
CA SER A 6 11.11 0.16 -4.05
C SER A 6 9.68 0.60 -4.35
N TRP A 7 8.76 0.45 -3.41
CA TRP A 7 7.34 0.75 -3.60
C TRP A 7 6.77 1.58 -2.45
N VAL A 8 5.69 2.29 -2.75
CA VAL A 8 4.93 3.12 -1.83
C VAL A 8 3.47 2.74 -1.95
N VAL A 9 2.87 2.36 -0.82
CA VAL A 9 1.42 2.27 -0.65
C VAL A 9 0.94 3.61 -0.11
N GLU A 10 0.08 4.28 -0.85
CA GLU A 10 -0.59 5.51 -0.43
C GLU A 10 -2.02 5.17 0.00
N HIS A 11 -2.40 5.48 1.24
CA HIS A 11 -3.72 5.20 1.78
C HIS A 11 -4.12 6.24 2.83
N GLY A 12 -5.31 6.83 2.71
CA GLY A 12 -5.83 7.77 3.70
C GLY A 12 -4.95 9.00 3.96
N GLY A 13 -4.17 9.44 2.95
CA GLY A 13 -3.20 10.54 3.09
C GLY A 13 -1.85 10.15 3.68
N HIS A 14 -1.62 8.86 3.96
CA HIS A 14 -0.34 8.35 4.46
C HIS A 14 0.43 7.61 3.37
N HIS A 15 1.76 7.67 3.44
CA HIS A 15 2.67 6.98 2.53
C HIS A 15 3.48 5.92 3.29
N TYR A 16 3.34 4.67 2.88
CA TYR A 16 4.00 3.53 3.48
C TYR A 16 5.02 2.96 2.50
N PHE A 17 6.30 3.04 2.85
CA PHE A 17 7.38 2.50 2.03
C PHE A 17 7.52 1.00 2.28
N THR A 18 7.52 0.22 1.21
CA THR A 18 7.30 -1.24 1.27
C THR A 18 8.19 -1.95 0.26
N SER A 19 8.44 -3.25 0.49
CA SER A 19 9.01 -4.12 -0.54
C SER A 19 7.99 -4.36 -1.66
N ALA A 20 8.46 -4.82 -2.82
CA ALA A 20 7.59 -5.22 -3.92
C ALA A 20 6.60 -6.32 -3.50
N GLU A 21 7.09 -7.32 -2.78
CA GLU A 21 6.27 -8.42 -2.25
C GLU A 21 5.17 -7.92 -1.32
N MET A 22 5.49 -7.06 -0.35
CA MET A 22 4.51 -6.53 0.59
C MET A 22 3.46 -5.66 -0.10
N SER A 23 3.87 -4.87 -1.09
CA SER A 23 2.94 -4.05 -1.88
C SER A 23 1.97 -4.91 -2.68
N GLN A 24 2.47 -5.99 -3.29
CA GLN A 24 1.62 -6.93 -4.01
C GLN A 24 0.68 -7.69 -3.07
N ALA A 25 1.17 -8.10 -1.90
CA ALA A 25 0.35 -8.76 -0.88
C ALA A 25 -0.78 -7.84 -0.38
N PHE A 26 -0.51 -6.54 -0.23
CA PHE A 26 -1.52 -5.53 0.08
C PHE A 26 -2.56 -5.41 -1.03
N LEU A 27 -2.15 -5.23 -2.30
CA LEU A 27 -3.07 -5.14 -3.44
C LEU A 27 -4.01 -6.35 -3.49
N ASN A 28 -3.46 -7.55 -3.41
CA ASN A 28 -4.25 -8.78 -3.47
C ASN A 28 -5.29 -8.87 -2.35
N GLN A 29 -4.98 -8.35 -1.16
CA GLN A 29 -5.92 -8.33 -0.03
C GLN A 29 -6.97 -7.23 -0.17
N ALA A 30 -6.56 -6.03 -0.60
CA ALA A 30 -7.45 -4.90 -0.81
C ALA A 30 -8.44 -5.17 -1.95
N ASP A 31 -7.99 -5.76 -3.07
CA ASP A 31 -8.85 -6.17 -4.18
C ASP A 31 -9.91 -7.20 -3.73
N ARG A 32 -9.52 -8.16 -2.88
CA ARG A 32 -10.46 -9.12 -2.31
C ARG A 32 -11.47 -8.46 -1.38
N ALA A 33 -11.04 -7.52 -0.55
CA ALA A 33 -11.93 -6.76 0.33
C ALA A 33 -12.97 -5.99 -0.49
N ILE A 34 -12.51 -5.25 -1.51
CA ILE A 34 -13.40 -4.50 -2.42
C ILE A 34 -14.36 -5.46 -3.15
N ALA A 35 -13.86 -6.57 -3.70
CA ALA A 35 -14.69 -7.53 -4.41
C ALA A 35 -15.75 -8.20 -3.52
N SER A 36 -15.46 -8.37 -2.22
CA SER A 36 -16.41 -8.91 -1.25
C SER A 36 -17.49 -7.89 -0.84
N GLY A 37 -17.23 -6.59 -0.99
CA GLY A 37 -18.09 -5.51 -0.49
C GLY A 37 -18.09 -5.36 1.03
N GLU A 38 -17.29 -6.15 1.76
CA GLU A 38 -17.21 -6.11 3.21
C GLU A 38 -15.98 -5.30 3.69
N PRO A 39 -16.15 -4.40 4.68
CA PRO A 39 -15.04 -3.71 5.32
C PRO A 39 -14.04 -4.72 5.90
N THR A 40 -12.78 -4.65 5.47
CA THR A 40 -11.74 -5.60 5.86
C THR A 40 -10.50 -4.88 6.39
N LEU A 41 -9.92 -5.38 7.48
CA LEU A 41 -8.62 -4.94 7.97
C LEU A 41 -7.51 -5.66 7.23
N VAL A 42 -6.68 -4.91 6.51
CA VAL A 42 -5.52 -5.41 5.77
C VAL A 42 -4.25 -5.04 6.52
N VAL A 43 -3.43 -6.04 6.81
CA VAL A 43 -2.13 -5.85 7.46
C VAL A 43 -1.11 -5.41 6.41
N LEU A 44 -0.39 -4.31 6.68
CA LEU A 44 0.70 -3.83 5.85
C LEU A 44 1.99 -3.74 6.66
N ARG A 45 2.99 -4.56 6.32
CA ARG A 45 4.36 -4.39 6.81
C ARG A 45 5.12 -3.41 5.93
N HIS A 46 5.69 -2.38 6.54
CA HIS A 46 6.44 -1.30 5.90
C HIS A 46 7.72 -0.98 6.68
N THR A 47 8.53 -0.05 6.17
CA THR A 47 9.87 0.27 6.73
C THR A 47 9.88 0.69 8.19
N LYS A 48 8.77 1.26 8.68
CA LYS A 48 8.65 1.77 10.05
C LYS A 48 7.92 0.82 11.00
N GLY A 49 7.44 -0.32 10.51
CA GLY A 49 6.69 -1.28 11.32
C GLY A 49 5.56 -1.97 10.56
N VAL A 50 4.45 -2.16 11.26
CA VAL A 50 3.24 -2.81 10.74
C VAL A 50 2.05 -1.89 10.99
N GLU A 51 1.20 -1.73 9.98
CA GLU A 51 -0.02 -0.95 10.03
C GLU A 51 -1.25 -1.82 9.75
N LEU A 52 -2.40 -1.47 10.34
CA LEU A 52 -3.70 -2.08 10.05
C LEU A 52 -4.56 -1.10 9.29
N LEU A 53 -4.75 -1.35 8.00
CA LEU A 53 -5.49 -0.47 7.11
C LEU A 53 -6.90 -0.99 6.91
N LEU A 54 -7.91 -0.16 7.22
CA LEU A 54 -9.30 -0.47 6.91
C LEU A 54 -9.56 -0.23 5.41
N ILE A 55 -9.88 -1.28 4.69
CA ILE A 55 -10.29 -1.24 3.28
C ILE A 55 -11.81 -1.40 3.20
N THR A 56 -12.46 -0.44 2.57
CA THR A 56 -13.87 -0.47 2.19
C THR A 56 -14.00 -0.26 0.68
N ASP A 57 -15.22 -0.37 0.15
CA ASP A 57 -15.57 -0.01 -1.23
C ASP A 57 -15.29 1.47 -1.56
N ALA A 58 -15.32 2.34 -0.55
CA ALA A 58 -14.98 3.75 -0.65
C ALA A 58 -13.49 4.06 -0.44
N SER A 59 -12.66 3.08 -0.07
CA SER A 59 -11.23 3.30 0.16
C SER A 59 -10.53 3.66 -1.16
N SER A 60 -9.79 4.76 -1.14
CA SER A 60 -8.84 5.10 -2.20
C SER A 60 -7.43 4.75 -1.73
N PHE A 61 -6.74 3.94 -2.52
CA PHE A 61 -5.32 3.67 -2.34
C PHE A 61 -4.60 3.66 -3.68
N ARG A 62 -3.29 3.86 -3.63
CA ARG A 62 -2.42 3.78 -4.79
C ARG A 62 -1.15 3.03 -4.42
N VAL A 63 -0.67 2.20 -5.35
CA VAL A 63 0.63 1.52 -5.21
C VAL A 63 1.51 1.96 -6.36
N VAL A 64 2.61 2.63 -6.05
CA VAL A 64 3.54 3.18 -7.04
C VAL A 64 4.97 2.78 -6.70
N SER A 65 5.85 2.78 -7.71
CA SER A 65 7.28 2.69 -7.43
C SER A 65 7.74 3.93 -6.66
N ARG A 66 8.75 3.77 -5.81
CA ARG A 66 9.36 4.85 -5.04
C ARG A 66 9.93 5.95 -5.94
N GLU A 67 10.41 5.58 -7.12
CA GLU A 67 10.86 6.53 -8.13
C GLU A 67 9.71 7.36 -8.69
N ALA A 68 8.57 6.74 -9.00
CA ALA A 68 7.39 7.45 -9.49
C ALA A 68 6.82 8.38 -8.42
N HIS A 69 6.76 7.93 -7.17
CA HIS A 69 6.36 8.76 -6.02
C HIS A 69 7.26 10.01 -5.89
N ALA A 70 8.59 9.82 -5.88
CA ALA A 70 9.53 10.93 -5.76
C ALA A 70 9.48 11.95 -6.92
N ARG A 71 9.07 11.52 -8.13
CA ARG A 71 8.87 12.42 -9.27
C ARG A 71 7.58 13.24 -9.14
N ALA A 72 6.54 12.70 -8.52
CA ALA A 72 5.26 13.38 -8.34
C ALA A 72 5.35 14.54 -7.32
N ASP A 73 6.27 14.45 -6.36
CA ASP A 73 6.49 15.48 -5.33
C ASP A 73 7.39 16.64 -5.80
N ARG A 74 7.86 16.65 -7.05
CA ARG A 74 8.72 17.71 -7.58
C ARG A 74 7.85 18.85 -8.14
N PRO A 75 8.14 20.13 -7.81
CA PRO A 75 7.39 21.28 -8.32
C PRO A 75 7.58 21.48 -9.83
#